data_AF-Q83XC7-F1
#
_entry.id   AF-Q83XC7-F1
#
_cell.length_a   1.000
_cell.length_b   1.000
_cell.length_c   1.000
_cell.angle_alpha   90.00
_cell.angle_beta   90.00
_cell.angle_gamma   90.00
#
_symmetry.space_group_name_H-M   'P 1'
#
loop_
_entity.id
_entity.type
_entity.pdbx_description
1 polymer ?
#
loop_
_entity_poly.entity_id
_entity_poly.type
_entity_poly.pdbx_seq_one_letter_code
_entity_poly.pdbx_strand_id
1 'polypeptide(L)'
;MLLRNGMGLLSKDRYTSPGSMSIEHFKCLAEISSINSQKTIMAMEDYFVHGKTRKEACERNNVAQSYFSISVKKFIKISNAVAQASKFYRR
;
A
#
# COMPACT_ATOMS: atom_id res chain seq x y z
N MET A 1 4.03 24.79 13.61
CA MET A 1 3.65 24.92 12.19
C MET A 1 2.84 23.68 11.79
N LEU A 2 1.51 23.79 11.89
CA LEU A 2 0.58 22.68 11.71
C LEU A 2 0.26 22.48 10.23
N LEU A 3 0.93 21.54 9.56
CA LEU A 3 0.42 20.97 8.31
C LEU A 3 -0.47 19.77 8.65
N ARG A 4 -1.60 20.05 9.30
CA ARG A 4 -2.70 19.09 9.47
C ARG A 4 -3.92 19.60 8.72
N ASN A 5 -3.75 19.86 7.41
CA ASN A 5 -4.83 20.29 6.53
C ASN A 5 -4.82 19.44 5.24
N GLY A 6 -5.93 18.74 4.98
CA GLY A 6 -6.37 18.47 3.61
C GLY A 6 -6.18 17.08 2.99
N MET A 7 -5.87 16.01 3.72
CA MET A 7 -5.81 14.65 3.13
C MET A 7 -7.03 13.76 3.42
N GLY A 8 -8.00 14.25 4.18
CA GLY A 8 -9.19 13.48 4.55
C GLY A 8 -10.35 13.81 3.63
N LEU A 9 -10.32 13.41 2.35
CA LEU A 9 -11.54 13.09 1.57
C LEU A 9 -11.30 12.64 0.10
N LEU A 10 -10.13 12.10 -0.28
CA LEU A 10 -9.92 11.68 -1.67
C LEU A 10 -9.74 10.16 -1.80
N SER A 11 -10.82 9.58 -2.33
CA SER A 11 -11.05 8.23 -2.84
C SER A 11 -11.21 7.12 -1.80
N LYS A 12 -12.45 6.63 -1.71
CA LYS A 12 -12.86 5.24 -1.43
C LYS A 12 -11.68 4.29 -1.56
N ASP A 13 -11.31 3.59 -0.48
CA ASP A 13 -10.07 2.81 -0.37
C ASP A 13 -9.87 1.86 -1.57
N ARG A 14 -9.18 2.32 -2.62
CA ARG A 14 -9.08 1.61 -3.91
C ARG A 14 -8.35 0.28 -3.82
N TYR A 15 -7.55 0.09 -2.78
CA TYR A 15 -6.80 -1.14 -2.54
C TYR A 15 -7.08 -1.62 -1.11
N THR A 16 -8.31 -2.03 -0.86
CA THR A 16 -8.69 -2.71 0.39
C THR A 16 -8.96 -4.20 0.20
N SER A 17 -9.12 -4.68 -1.02
CA SER A 17 -9.30 -6.09 -1.32
C SER A 17 -7.98 -6.77 -1.69
N PRO A 18 -7.84 -8.08 -1.38
CA PRO A 18 -6.78 -8.90 -1.95
C PRO A 18 -6.81 -8.88 -3.49
N GLY A 19 -5.65 -8.94 -4.13
CA GLY A 19 -5.53 -9.04 -5.60
C GLY A 19 -5.98 -7.79 -6.35
N SER A 20 -6.02 -6.63 -5.68
CA SER A 20 -6.50 -5.37 -6.23
C SER A 20 -5.45 -4.58 -7.03
N MET A 21 -4.21 -5.08 -7.15
CA MET A 21 -3.10 -4.33 -7.74
C MET A 21 -2.23 -5.21 -8.65
N SER A 22 -1.81 -4.68 -9.81
CA SER A 22 -0.83 -5.36 -10.66
C SER A 22 0.56 -5.35 -10.02
N ILE A 23 1.41 -6.30 -10.40
CA ILE A 23 2.77 -6.42 -9.86
C ILE A 23 3.63 -5.20 -10.19
N GLU A 24 3.47 -4.60 -11.37
CA GLU A 24 4.21 -3.41 -11.81
C GLU A 24 3.83 -2.19 -10.97
N HIS A 25 2.53 -1.99 -10.73
CA HIS A 25 2.05 -0.90 -9.89
C HIS A 25 2.52 -1.10 -8.43
N PHE A 26 2.43 -2.32 -7.91
CA PHE A 26 2.91 -2.65 -6.58
C PHE A 26 4.39 -2.35 -6.41
N LYS A 27 5.24 -2.82 -7.34
CA LYS A 27 6.70 -2.58 -7.31
C LYS A 27 7.05 -1.10 -7.30
N CYS A 28 6.41 -0.32 -8.17
CA CYS A 28 6.62 1.14 -8.23
C CYS A 28 6.28 1.81 -6.90
N LEU A 29 5.12 1.48 -6.30
CA LEU A 29 4.73 2.02 -5.00
C LEU A 29 5.64 1.54 -3.86
N ALA A 30 6.07 0.28 -3.88
CA ALA A 30 6.95 -0.29 -2.86
C ALA A 30 8.31 0.40 -2.85
N GLU A 31 8.89 0.64 -4.03
CA GLU A 31 10.17 1.32 -4.22
C GLU A 31 10.18 2.74 -3.63
N ILE A 32 9.09 3.50 -3.81
CA ILE A 32 8.98 4.87 -3.29
C ILE A 32 8.43 4.93 -1.85
N SER A 33 7.99 3.80 -1.29
CA SER A 33 7.45 3.75 0.07
C SER A 33 8.56 3.68 1.11
N SER A 34 8.30 4.20 2.32
CA SER A 34 9.23 4.07 3.46
C SER A 34 9.12 2.72 4.20
N ILE A 35 8.76 1.65 3.49
CA ILE A 35 8.61 0.30 4.04
C ILE A 35 9.89 -0.48 3.78
N ASN A 36 10.77 -0.56 4.78
CA ASN A 36 12.10 -1.17 4.62
C ASN A 36 12.14 -2.67 4.97
N SER A 37 11.06 -3.21 5.54
CA SER A 37 11.00 -4.61 5.96
C SER A 37 10.69 -5.51 4.76
N GLN A 38 11.68 -6.29 4.31
CA GLN A 38 11.50 -7.22 3.18
C GLN A 38 10.34 -8.20 3.41
N LYS A 39 10.22 -8.75 4.62
CA LYS A 39 9.11 -9.64 4.98
C LYS A 39 7.75 -8.96 4.84
N THR A 40 7.68 -7.69 5.18
CA THR A 40 6.44 -6.90 5.07
C THR A 40 6.12 -6.58 3.61
N ILE A 41 7.12 -6.26 2.78
CA ILE A 41 6.94 -6.07 1.34
C ILE A 41 6.40 -7.38 0.72
N MET A 42 7.01 -8.53 1.01
CA MET A 42 6.55 -9.82 0.52
C MET A 42 5.13 -10.16 0.96
N ALA A 43 4.79 -9.90 2.24
CA ALA A 43 3.42 -10.07 2.73
C ALA A 43 2.44 -9.16 1.99
N MET A 44 2.83 -7.92 1.69
CA MET A 44 1.98 -6.99 0.95
C MET A 44 1.83 -7.39 -0.52
N GLU A 45 2.86 -7.95 -1.13
CA GLU A 45 2.77 -8.52 -2.49
C GLU A 45 1.80 -9.72 -2.51
N ASP A 46 1.92 -10.65 -1.56
CA ASP A 46 1.00 -11.77 -1.38
C ASP A 46 -0.46 -11.30 -1.29
N TYR A 47 -0.70 -10.21 -0.55
CA TYR A 47 -2.04 -9.64 -0.38
C TYR A 47 -2.53 -8.88 -1.63
N PHE A 48 -1.80 -7.85 -2.06
CA PHE A 48 -2.26 -6.92 -3.09
C PHE A 48 -2.18 -7.48 -4.50
N VAL A 49 -1.20 -8.33 -4.77
CA VAL A 49 -0.93 -8.88 -6.11
C VAL A 49 -1.48 -10.31 -6.20
N HIS A 50 -1.08 -11.19 -5.29
CA HIS A 50 -1.40 -12.62 -5.39
C HIS A 50 -2.74 -13.02 -4.77
N GLY A 51 -3.53 -12.05 -4.28
CA GLY A 51 -4.89 -12.30 -3.80
C GLY A 51 -4.99 -13.09 -2.49
N LYS A 52 -3.89 -13.26 -1.76
CA LYS A 52 -3.91 -13.95 -0.46
C LYS A 52 -4.70 -13.16 0.56
N THR A 53 -5.39 -13.86 1.45
CA THR A 53 -5.98 -13.21 2.62
C THR A 53 -4.88 -12.59 3.48
N ARG A 54 -5.24 -11.58 4.27
CA ARG A 54 -4.30 -10.96 5.22
C ARG A 54 -3.64 -11.99 6.14
N LYS A 55 -4.43 -12.97 6.61
CA LYS A 55 -3.96 -14.03 7.50
C LYS A 55 -2.87 -14.86 6.82
N GLU A 56 -3.14 -15.41 5.64
CA GLU A 56 -2.19 -16.23 4.88
C GLU A 56 -0.91 -15.46 4.56
N ALA A 57 -1.03 -14.22 4.09
CA ALA A 57 0.12 -13.38 3.74
C ALA A 57 1.00 -13.08 4.96
N CYS A 58 0.39 -12.78 6.11
CA CYS A 58 1.10 -12.52 7.36
C CYS A 58 1.79 -13.77 7.90
N GLU A 59 1.08 -14.91 7.93
CA GLU A 59 1.61 -16.18 8.43
C GLU A 59 2.79 -16.67 7.57
N ARG A 60 2.65 -16.67 6.24
CA ARG A 60 3.69 -17.12 5.31
C ARG A 60 4.99 -16.33 5.43
N ASN A 61 4.89 -15.04 5.71
CA ASN A 61 6.04 -14.13 5.76
C ASN A 61 6.51 -13.82 7.19
N ASN A 62 5.92 -14.46 8.21
CA ASN A 62 6.20 -14.22 9.62
C ASN A 62 6.09 -12.72 9.99
N VAL A 63 4.95 -12.13 9.66
CA VAL A 63 4.61 -10.72 9.93
C VAL A 63 3.40 -10.67 10.85
N ALA A 64 3.48 -9.89 11.93
CA ALA A 64 2.33 -9.64 12.79
C ALA A 64 1.23 -8.89 12.01
N GLN A 65 -0.03 -9.33 12.11
CA GLN A 65 -1.16 -8.70 11.40
C GLN A 65 -1.35 -7.22 11.78
N SER A 66 -1.00 -6.83 13.00
CA SER A 66 -1.00 -5.44 13.47
C SER A 66 0.02 -4.59 12.71
N TYR A 67 1.25 -5.09 12.55
CA TYR A 67 2.31 -4.43 11.79
C TYR A 67 2.00 -4.35 10.30
N PHE A 68 1.42 -5.42 9.74
CA PHE A 68 0.90 -5.42 8.37
C PHE A 68 -0.15 -4.30 8.17
N SER A 69 -1.10 -4.17 9.10
CA SER A 69 -2.16 -3.16 9.02
C SER A 69 -1.61 -1.72 9.03
N ILE A 70 -0.59 -1.46 9.85
CA ILE A 70 0.09 -0.15 9.88
C ILE A 70 0.80 0.11 8.55
N SER A 71 1.46 -0.91 8.00
CA SER A 71 2.22 -0.80 6.74
C SER A 71 1.30 -0.57 5.54
N VAL A 72 0.16 -1.27 5.48
CA VAL A 72 -0.89 -1.01 4.49
C VAL A 72 -1.37 0.44 4.56
N LYS A 73 -1.68 0.97 5.75
CA LYS A 73 -2.11 2.38 5.89
C LYS A 73 -1.08 3.36 5.31
N LYS A 74 0.21 3.13 5.55
CA LYS A 74 1.29 3.94 4.97
C LYS A 74 1.34 3.82 3.45
N PHE A 75 1.22 2.61 2.94
CA PHE A 75 1.25 2.31 1.51
C PHE A 75 0.08 2.96 0.75
N ILE A 76 -1.15 2.87 1.27
CA ILE A 76 -2.32 3.51 0.69
C ILE A 76 -2.18 5.03 0.67
N LYS A 77 -1.59 5.62 1.71
CA LYS A 77 -1.29 7.06 1.72
C LYS A 77 -0.36 7.46 0.57
N ILE A 78 0.69 6.68 0.30
CA ILE A 78 1.59 6.90 -0.85
C ILE A 78 0.85 6.73 -2.17
N SER A 79 0.07 5.65 -2.32
CA SER A 79 -0.74 5.42 -3.53
C SER A 79 -1.68 6.58 -3.83
N ASN A 80 -2.35 7.12 -2.80
CA ASN A 80 -3.22 8.27 -2.95
C ASN A 80 -2.46 9.54 -3.33
N ALA A 81 -1.28 9.77 -2.76
CA ALA A 81 -0.41 10.89 -3.12
C ALA A 81 0.06 10.79 -4.58
N VAL A 82 0.50 9.61 -5.04
CA VAL A 82 0.89 9.35 -6.44
C VAL A 82 -0.30 9.56 -7.38
N ALA A 83 -1.48 9.05 -7.03
CA ALA A 83 -2.67 9.25 -7.84
C ALA A 83 -3.03 10.73 -7.99
N GLN A 84 -2.88 11.53 -6.92
CA GLN A 84 -3.06 12.98 -6.99
C GLN A 84 -1.97 13.66 -7.82
N ALA A 85 -0.71 13.24 -7.69
CA ALA A 85 0.41 13.79 -8.44
C ALA A 85 0.33 13.46 -9.93
N SER A 86 -0.26 12.31 -10.30
CA SER A 86 -0.40 11.86 -11.70
C SER A 86 -1.06 12.88 -12.63
N LYS A 87 -1.91 13.76 -12.08
CA LYS A 87 -2.59 14.82 -12.85
C LYS A 87 -1.62 15.83 -13.46
N PHE A 88 -0.42 16.00 -12.87
CA PHE A 88 0.60 16.92 -13.36
C PHE A 88 1.45 16.33 -14.50
N TYR A 89 1.34 15.02 -14.74
CA TYR A 89 2.12 14.30 -15.75
C TYR A 89 1.25 13.76 -16.90
N ARG A 90 -0.08 13.93 -16.81
CA ARG A 90 -0.98 13.69 -17.95
C ARG A 90 -0.83 14.85 -18.93
N ARG A 91 -0.37 14.54 -20.14
CA ARG A 91 -0.36 15.45 -21.28
C ARG A 91 -1.72 15.44 -21.98
#